data_AF-A0A5N7ZJ30-F1
#
_entry.id   AF-A0A5N7ZJ30-F1
#
_cell.length_a   1.000
_cell.length_b   1.000
_cell.length_c   1.000
_cell.angle_alpha   90.00
_cell.angle_beta   90.00
_cell.angle_gamma   90.00
#
_symmetry.space_group_name_H-M   'P 1'
#
loop_
_entity.id
_entity.type
_entity.pdbx_description
1 polymer ?
#
loop_
_entity_poly.entity_id
_entity_poly.type
_entity_poly.pdbx_seq_one_letter_code
_entity_poly.pdbx_strand_id
1 'polypeptide(L)'
;MLGLLSRHRVFAAYCASLLWLLAASLWFAKLTEKGLGHVPVIAAIIGGAIVSYVLIWKVLSLTAPRLTDWASETHIAPRPLSRVKSLVLLGLVLLFAAVFLAHMMTLGHIPILAAMSSNDDQAISVIRQQGYFGLPLWLRYMSDYSVKALGPALLVITYLYRKRSFWFVLLICSLYSLALFVRILPIFFLAPLLLLALFQRRWLHLALTAGLMALLITVATSAAAPGIRNTYIPEKENSTVLSKADSDAAAKYIATEKVKKDWRSGSTLYAMFERALFVPGQVIDQWFYFYSRPAAREHGCGYRTLARFMDCDYVHIPNKLYQAFYPENTQRGMLGSLNAASFMSDYANFGFAGIAVSTILTALFFCMATIIYRDHPLALPLNIPLIMVSMETSIITALNSGAGWLVMTTLFLYFFRTK
;
A
#
# COMPACT_ATOMS: atom_id res chain seq x y z
N MET A 1 -29.20 7.48 4.11
CA MET A 1 -27.95 7.03 3.45
C MET A 1 -26.67 7.46 4.18
N LEU A 2 -26.52 8.71 4.62
CA LEU A 2 -25.31 9.20 5.32
C LEU A 2 -24.96 8.45 6.63
N GLY A 3 -25.95 8.04 7.42
CA GLY A 3 -25.73 7.25 8.65
C GLY A 3 -25.31 5.79 8.42
N LEU A 4 -25.62 5.22 7.25
CA LEU A 4 -25.12 3.90 6.84
C LEU A 4 -23.67 3.99 6.38
N LEU A 5 -23.35 5.02 5.58
CA LEU A 5 -21.97 5.28 5.14
C LEU A 5 -21.02 5.55 6.31
N SER A 6 -21.49 6.18 7.40
CA SER A 6 -20.65 6.41 8.58
C SER A 6 -20.33 5.12 9.35
N ARG A 7 -21.28 4.18 9.45
CA ARG A 7 -21.08 2.86 10.09
C ARG A 7 -20.16 1.95 9.28
N HIS A 8 -20.26 2.01 7.94
CA HIS A 8 -19.51 1.15 7.03
C HIS A 8 -18.32 1.84 6.36
N ARG A 9 -17.77 2.89 6.98
CA ARG A 9 -16.74 3.77 6.38
C ARG A 9 -15.48 3.07 5.89
N VAL A 10 -15.08 1.97 6.54
CA VAL A 10 -13.88 1.21 6.14
C VAL A 10 -14.14 0.53 4.79
N PHE A 11 -15.27 -0.15 4.65
CA PHE A 11 -15.68 -0.75 3.38
C PHE A 11 -15.95 0.31 2.31
N ALA A 12 -16.59 1.43 2.67
CA ALA A 12 -16.82 2.53 1.74
C ALA A 12 -15.51 3.11 1.19
N ALA A 13 -14.48 3.26 2.03
CA ALA A 13 -13.15 3.70 1.59
C ALA A 13 -12.45 2.67 0.69
N TYR A 14 -12.64 1.37 0.95
CA TYR A 14 -12.18 0.32 0.04
C TYR A 14 -12.88 0.41 -1.33
N CYS A 15 -14.21 0.57 -1.36
CA CYS A 15 -14.93 0.78 -2.62
C CYS A 15 -14.46 2.05 -3.36
N ALA A 16 -14.18 3.13 -2.63
CA ALA A 16 -13.61 4.34 -3.22
C ALA A 16 -12.23 4.08 -3.87
N SER A 17 -11.38 3.25 -3.24
CA SER A 17 -10.09 2.86 -3.83
C SER A 17 -10.25 2.01 -5.10
N LEU A 18 -11.25 1.12 -5.15
CA LEU A 18 -11.56 0.37 -6.37
C LEU A 18 -12.14 1.26 -7.47
N LEU A 19 -13.00 2.22 -7.13
CA LEU A 19 -13.53 3.20 -8.09
C LEU A 19 -12.41 4.08 -8.66
N TRP A 20 -11.42 4.44 -7.84
CA TRP A 20 -10.22 5.11 -8.33
C TRP A 20 -9.42 4.23 -9.29
N LEU A 21 -9.27 2.93 -8.99
CA LEU A 21 -8.61 1.99 -9.90
C LEU A 21 -9.36 1.82 -11.23
N LEU A 22 -10.70 1.81 -11.18
CA LEU A 22 -11.56 1.82 -12.36
C LEU A 22 -11.33 3.09 -13.19
N ALA A 23 -11.27 4.26 -12.55
CA ALA A 23 -10.99 5.53 -13.20
C ALA A 23 -9.59 5.56 -13.84
N ALA A 24 -8.57 5.05 -13.13
CA ALA A 24 -7.22 4.91 -13.67
C ALA A 24 -7.18 3.98 -14.90
N SER A 25 -7.93 2.88 -14.85
CA SER A 25 -8.03 1.93 -15.98
C SER A 25 -8.77 2.52 -17.18
N LEU A 26 -9.85 3.29 -16.95
CA LEU A 26 -10.55 4.05 -17.98
C LEU A 26 -9.64 5.12 -18.62
N TRP A 27 -8.86 5.82 -17.79
CA TRP A 27 -7.91 6.82 -18.25
C TRP A 27 -6.81 6.21 -19.12
N PHE A 28 -6.23 5.09 -18.66
CA PHE A 28 -5.26 4.32 -19.42
C PHE A 28 -5.83 3.81 -20.75
N ALA A 29 -7.03 3.22 -20.73
CA ALA A 29 -7.74 2.75 -21.92
C ALA A 29 -7.97 3.87 -22.94
N LYS A 30 -8.40 5.05 -22.47
CA LYS A 30 -8.60 6.24 -23.31
C LYS A 30 -7.30 6.70 -23.97
N LEU A 31 -6.19 6.72 -23.22
CA LEU A 31 -4.90 7.19 -23.73
C LEU A 31 -4.22 6.21 -24.69
N THR A 32 -4.52 4.92 -24.59
CA THR A 32 -3.85 3.88 -25.38
C THR A 32 -4.67 3.41 -26.58
N GLU A 33 -5.89 3.95 -26.76
CA GLU A 33 -6.86 3.59 -27.80
C GLU A 33 -7.23 2.09 -27.82
N LYS A 34 -6.95 1.34 -26.74
CA LYS A 34 -7.20 -0.11 -26.63
C LYS A 34 -8.68 -0.48 -26.44
N GLY A 35 -9.61 0.44 -26.65
CA GLY A 35 -11.01 0.28 -26.28
C GLY A 35 -11.20 0.12 -24.76
N LEU A 36 -12.38 -0.34 -24.32
CA LEU A 36 -12.68 -0.48 -22.87
C LEU A 36 -11.86 -1.58 -22.15
N GLY A 37 -11.17 -2.46 -22.89
CA GLY A 37 -10.28 -3.48 -22.33
C GLY A 37 -10.90 -4.25 -21.15
N HIS A 38 -10.22 -4.20 -20.00
CA HIS A 38 -10.62 -4.88 -18.77
C HIS A 38 -11.48 -4.03 -17.81
N VAL A 39 -11.88 -2.82 -18.20
CA VAL A 39 -12.74 -1.94 -17.40
C VAL A 39 -14.04 -2.62 -16.94
N PRO A 40 -14.78 -3.37 -17.81
CA PRO A 40 -16.00 -4.06 -17.37
C PRO A 40 -15.74 -5.12 -16.28
N VAL A 41 -14.57 -5.77 -16.30
CA VAL A 41 -14.18 -6.75 -15.28
C VAL A 41 -13.97 -6.08 -13.93
N ILE A 42 -13.30 -4.91 -13.92
CA ILE A 42 -13.11 -4.11 -12.69
C ILE A 42 -14.45 -3.61 -12.16
N ALA A 43 -15.36 -3.16 -13.03
CA ALA A 43 -16.71 -2.77 -12.64
C ALA A 43 -17.49 -3.95 -12.03
N ALA A 44 -17.37 -5.15 -12.61
CA ALA A 44 -17.97 -6.37 -12.06
C ALA A 44 -17.37 -6.75 -10.70
N ILE A 45 -16.06 -6.56 -10.49
CA ILE A 45 -15.41 -6.76 -9.18
C ILE A 45 -15.99 -5.82 -8.12
N ILE A 46 -16.16 -4.54 -8.45
CA ILE A 46 -16.76 -3.54 -7.54
C ILE A 46 -18.19 -3.94 -7.20
N GLY A 47 -19.00 -4.27 -8.21
CA GLY A 47 -20.38 -4.72 -8.02
C GLY A 47 -20.45 -5.99 -7.16
N GLY A 48 -19.61 -6.99 -7.48
CA GLY A 48 -19.52 -8.25 -6.74
C GLY A 48 -19.11 -8.06 -5.28
N ALA A 49 -18.15 -7.19 -4.99
CA ALA A 49 -17.74 -6.86 -3.64
C ALA A 49 -18.87 -6.17 -2.85
N ILE A 50 -19.58 -5.22 -3.45
CA ILE A 50 -20.72 -4.51 -2.82
C ILE A 50 -21.86 -5.48 -2.53
N VAL A 51 -22.26 -6.28 -3.52
CA VAL A 51 -23.34 -7.26 -3.38
C VAL A 51 -23.00 -8.29 -2.31
N SER A 52 -21.78 -8.85 -2.35
CA SER A 52 -21.31 -9.82 -1.36
C SER A 52 -21.32 -9.22 0.05
N TYR A 53 -20.84 -7.98 0.21
CA TYR A 53 -20.85 -7.29 1.51
C TYR A 53 -22.26 -7.08 2.05
N VAL A 54 -23.19 -6.59 1.22
CA VAL A 54 -24.58 -6.34 1.63
C VAL A 54 -25.27 -7.65 2.02
N LEU A 55 -25.08 -8.73 1.25
CA LEU A 55 -25.67 -10.03 1.56
C LEU A 55 -25.11 -10.60 2.86
N ILE A 56 -23.79 -10.62 3.04
CA ILE A 56 -23.13 -11.11 4.27
C ILE A 56 -23.57 -10.26 5.46
N TRP A 57 -23.59 -8.94 5.33
CA TRP A 57 -24.03 -8.04 6.40
C TRP A 57 -25.50 -8.27 6.77
N LYS A 58 -26.38 -8.46 5.78
CA LYS A 58 -27.79 -8.76 6.01
C LYS A 58 -27.95 -10.08 6.76
N VAL A 59 -27.25 -11.14 6.35
CA VAL A 59 -27.25 -12.42 7.06
C VAL A 59 -26.78 -12.23 8.51
N LEU A 60 -25.64 -11.56 8.73
CA LEU A 60 -25.12 -11.27 10.07
C LEU A 60 -26.11 -10.50 10.95
N SER A 61 -26.82 -9.52 10.37
CA SER A 61 -27.81 -8.73 11.09
C SER A 61 -29.03 -9.56 11.54
N LEU A 62 -29.37 -10.60 10.78
CA LEU A 62 -30.47 -11.52 11.10
C LEU A 62 -30.03 -12.59 12.10
N THR A 63 -28.85 -13.20 11.89
CA THR A 63 -28.39 -14.35 12.70
C THR A 63 -27.70 -13.93 13.99
N ALA A 64 -27.11 -12.74 14.02
CA ALA A 64 -26.32 -12.24 15.15
C ALA A 64 -26.54 -10.73 15.38
N PRO A 65 -27.77 -10.28 15.69
CA PRO A 65 -28.08 -8.86 15.82
C PRO A 65 -27.23 -8.14 16.87
N ARG A 66 -26.79 -8.84 17.92
CA ARG A 66 -25.86 -8.30 18.94
C ARG A 66 -24.52 -7.85 18.36
N LEU A 67 -24.08 -8.40 17.23
CA LEU A 67 -22.86 -8.02 16.54
C LEU A 67 -23.05 -6.80 15.64
N THR A 68 -24.26 -6.53 15.16
CA THR A 68 -24.56 -5.48 14.18
C THR A 68 -25.29 -4.26 14.76
N ASP A 69 -25.96 -4.44 15.89
CA ASP A 69 -26.73 -3.41 16.58
C ASP A 69 -26.00 -2.95 17.85
N TRP A 70 -25.06 -2.01 17.65
CA TRP A 70 -24.33 -1.36 18.73
C TRP A 70 -24.69 0.12 18.81
N ALA A 71 -24.64 0.67 20.03
CA ALA A 71 -24.80 2.10 20.26
C ALA A 71 -23.64 2.89 19.62
N SER A 72 -23.95 4.07 19.08
CA SER A 72 -22.97 4.89 18.38
C SER A 72 -21.79 5.28 19.27
N GLU A 73 -20.57 5.05 18.79
CA GLU A 73 -19.32 5.39 19.50
C GLU A 73 -18.65 6.68 18.97
N THR A 74 -19.28 7.40 18.03
CA THR A 74 -18.66 8.52 17.29
C THR A 74 -18.25 9.71 18.15
N HIS A 75 -18.87 9.91 19.31
CA HIS A 75 -18.67 11.09 20.17
C HIS A 75 -17.99 10.78 21.51
N ILE A 76 -17.56 9.54 21.73
CA ILE A 76 -17.02 9.13 23.02
C ILE A 76 -15.59 9.64 23.15
N ALA A 77 -15.37 10.58 24.08
CA ALA A 77 -14.02 10.98 24.46
C ALA A 77 -13.27 9.77 25.04
N PRO A 78 -12.01 9.53 24.65
CA PRO A 78 -11.25 8.39 25.13
C PRO A 78 -11.06 8.52 26.65
N ARG A 79 -11.37 7.45 27.39
CA ARG A 79 -11.13 7.39 28.84
C ARG A 79 -9.64 7.57 29.14
N PRO A 80 -9.26 8.22 30.24
CA PRO A 80 -7.85 8.38 30.59
C PRO A 80 -7.14 7.01 30.65
N LEU A 81 -5.93 6.95 30.11
CA LEU A 81 -5.10 5.74 30.13
C LEU A 81 -4.80 5.31 31.56
N SER A 82 -5.03 4.02 31.87
CA SER A 82 -4.54 3.42 33.11
C SER A 82 -3.01 3.43 33.17
N ARG A 83 -2.42 3.32 34.36
CA ARG A 83 -0.96 3.26 34.54
C ARG A 83 -0.34 2.14 33.70
N VAL A 84 -0.95 0.95 33.73
CA VAL A 84 -0.50 -0.22 32.95
C VAL A 84 -0.52 0.07 31.45
N LYS A 85 -1.64 0.57 30.90
CA LYS A 85 -1.74 0.92 29.48
C LYS A 85 -0.74 2.01 29.08
N SER A 86 -0.47 2.97 29.98
CA SER A 86 0.54 4.01 29.73
C SER A 86 1.97 3.46 29.72
N LEU A 87 2.30 2.48 30.57
CA LEU A 87 3.59 1.79 30.56
C LEU A 87 3.76 0.93 29.31
N VAL A 88 2.72 0.20 28.90
CA VAL A 88 2.73 -0.57 27.65
C VAL A 88 2.92 0.36 26.45
N LEU A 89 2.22 1.50 26.41
CA LEU A 89 2.41 2.49 25.35
C LEU A 89 3.86 2.99 25.28
N LEU A 90 4.48 3.28 26.43
CA LEU A 90 5.89 3.69 26.48
C LEU A 90 6.81 2.56 25.99
N GLY A 91 6.60 1.32 26.46
CA GLY A 91 7.37 0.16 26.04
C GLY A 91 7.31 -0.07 24.52
N LEU A 92 6.14 0.09 23.91
CA LEU A 92 5.97 0.00 22.46
C LEU A 92 6.68 1.12 21.70
N VAL A 93 6.69 2.35 22.24
CA VAL A 93 7.43 3.48 21.66
C VAL A 93 8.94 3.22 21.72
N LEU A 94 9.46 2.69 22.83
CA LEU A 94 10.86 2.32 22.97
C LEU A 94 11.22 1.15 22.04
N LEU A 95 10.35 0.15 21.92
CA LEU A 95 10.52 -0.95 20.98
C LEU A 95 10.60 -0.44 19.53
N PHE A 96 9.72 0.48 19.14
CA PHE A 96 9.74 1.07 17.80
C PHE A 96 11.05 1.81 17.53
N ALA A 97 11.56 2.58 18.50
CA ALA A 97 12.86 3.23 18.41
C ALA A 97 14.01 2.23 18.29
N ALA A 98 13.97 1.14 19.09
CA ALA A 98 14.97 0.09 19.05
C ALA A 98 15.01 -0.62 17.68
N VAL A 99 13.85 -0.91 17.07
CA VAL A 99 13.79 -1.49 15.72
C VAL A 99 14.39 -0.54 14.68
N PHE A 100 14.10 0.75 14.76
CA PHE A 100 14.71 1.76 13.88
C PHE A 100 16.25 1.76 14.01
N LEU A 101 16.77 1.80 15.23
CA LEU A 101 18.22 1.78 15.48
C LEU A 101 18.85 0.48 14.99
N ALA A 102 18.27 -0.68 15.31
CA ALA A 102 18.75 -1.98 14.86
C ALA A 102 18.78 -2.06 13.31
N HIS A 103 17.76 -1.52 12.65
CA HIS A 103 17.72 -1.42 11.21
C HIS A 103 18.89 -0.59 10.67
N MET A 104 19.07 0.65 11.16
CA MET A 104 20.13 1.54 10.67
C MET A 104 21.53 0.98 10.96
N MET A 105 21.74 0.39 12.14
CA MET A 105 23.01 -0.26 12.50
C MET A 105 23.33 -1.46 11.60
N THR A 106 22.32 -2.25 11.22
CA THR A 106 22.51 -3.41 10.34
C THR A 106 22.80 -3.01 8.90
N LEU A 107 22.23 -1.92 8.40
CA LEU A 107 22.57 -1.38 7.08
C LEU A 107 23.97 -0.77 7.04
N GLY A 108 24.47 -0.23 8.16
CA GLY A 108 25.77 0.43 8.26
C GLY A 108 25.87 1.79 7.55
N HIS A 109 24.82 2.20 6.84
CA HIS A 109 24.71 3.50 6.16
C HIS A 109 23.24 3.93 6.08
N ILE A 110 23.00 5.20 5.74
CA ILE A 110 21.66 5.77 5.58
C ILE A 110 21.34 5.86 4.07
N PRO A 111 20.42 5.04 3.52
CA PRO A 111 20.15 4.96 2.08
C PRO A 111 19.89 6.30 1.39
N ILE A 112 19.11 7.21 1.99
CA ILE A 112 18.85 8.52 1.37
C ILE A 112 20.10 9.37 1.22
N LEU A 113 21.03 9.32 2.18
CA LEU A 113 22.30 10.07 2.08
C LEU A 113 23.20 9.47 1.00
N ALA A 114 23.26 8.14 0.91
CA ALA A 114 23.98 7.45 -0.15
C ALA A 114 23.39 7.78 -1.53
N ALA A 115 22.06 7.79 -1.67
CA ALA A 115 21.39 8.17 -2.92
C ALA A 115 21.68 9.63 -3.30
N MET A 116 21.70 10.55 -2.32
CA MET A 116 22.03 11.95 -2.56
C MET A 116 23.47 12.16 -3.08
N SER A 117 24.40 11.27 -2.73
CA SER A 117 25.77 11.30 -3.24
C SER A 117 25.94 10.66 -4.62
N SER A 118 24.95 9.90 -5.10
CA SER A 118 24.99 9.27 -6.42
C SER A 118 24.37 10.17 -7.50
N ASN A 119 25.01 10.25 -8.66
CA ASN A 119 24.48 10.90 -9.87
C ASN A 119 23.88 9.92 -10.87
N ASP A 120 24.03 8.61 -10.65
CA ASP A 120 23.53 7.55 -11.50
C ASP A 120 22.17 7.04 -11.00
N ASP A 121 21.16 7.08 -11.87
CA ASP A 121 19.82 6.57 -11.63
C ASP A 121 19.81 5.08 -11.27
N GLN A 122 20.69 4.30 -11.89
CA GLN A 122 20.78 2.86 -11.62
C GLN A 122 21.32 2.62 -10.21
N ALA A 123 22.44 3.24 -9.85
CA ALA A 123 23.00 3.17 -8.50
C ALA A 123 21.98 3.58 -7.42
N ILE A 124 21.18 4.62 -7.66
CA ILE A 124 20.12 5.07 -6.73
C ILE A 124 19.03 4.01 -6.57
N SER A 125 18.62 3.37 -7.67
CA SER A 125 17.62 2.29 -7.63
C SER A 125 18.14 1.10 -6.82
N VAL A 126 19.42 0.74 -6.98
CA VAL A 126 20.08 -0.33 -6.21
C VAL A 126 20.18 0.02 -4.73
N ILE A 127 20.62 1.24 -4.38
CA ILE A 127 20.69 1.71 -2.98
C ILE A 127 19.33 1.61 -2.31
N ARG A 128 18.26 2.03 -3.01
CA ARG A 128 16.88 1.91 -2.49
C ARG A 128 16.48 0.45 -2.24
N GLN A 129 16.86 -0.46 -3.12
CA GLN A 129 16.57 -1.89 -2.95
C GLN A 129 17.36 -2.49 -1.78
N GLN A 130 18.62 -2.10 -1.61
CA GLN A 130 19.46 -2.55 -0.50
C GLN A 130 18.92 -2.15 0.87
N GLY A 131 18.25 -1.00 0.99
CA GLY A 131 17.56 -0.60 2.22
C GLY A 131 16.52 -1.61 2.74
N TYR A 132 16.06 -2.53 1.89
CA TYR A 132 15.17 -3.63 2.30
C TYR A 132 15.82 -5.01 2.09
N PHE A 133 16.35 -5.28 0.89
CA PHE A 133 16.93 -6.57 0.52
C PHE A 133 18.33 -6.81 1.09
N GLY A 134 19.01 -5.79 1.62
CA GLY A 134 20.29 -5.92 2.31
C GLY A 134 20.17 -6.46 3.74
N LEU A 135 18.95 -6.49 4.29
CA LEU A 135 18.71 -6.94 5.67
C LEU A 135 18.51 -8.45 5.77
N PRO A 136 18.77 -9.06 6.95
CA PRO A 136 18.31 -10.41 7.23
C PRO A 136 16.77 -10.47 7.27
N LEU A 137 16.20 -11.61 6.88
CA LEU A 137 14.76 -11.77 6.67
C LEU A 137 13.90 -11.35 7.87
N TRP A 138 14.32 -11.69 9.09
CA TRP A 138 13.58 -11.35 10.31
C TRP A 138 13.50 -9.83 10.53
N LEU A 139 14.56 -9.09 10.21
CA LEU A 139 14.62 -7.64 10.38
C LEU A 139 13.81 -6.92 9.30
N ARG A 140 13.70 -7.51 8.09
CA ARG A 140 12.76 -7.03 7.06
C ARG A 140 11.33 -7.05 7.57
N TYR A 141 10.90 -8.19 8.12
CA TYR A 141 9.56 -8.32 8.69
C TYR A 141 9.34 -7.37 9.87
N MET A 142 10.31 -7.27 10.79
CA MET A 142 10.22 -6.34 11.91
C MET A 142 10.13 -4.89 11.46
N SER A 143 10.93 -4.49 10.47
CA SER A 143 10.86 -3.16 9.86
C SER A 143 9.50 -2.89 9.23
N ASP A 144 8.95 -3.84 8.47
CA ASP A 144 7.64 -3.71 7.85
C ASP A 144 6.53 -3.52 8.90
N TYR A 145 6.49 -4.38 9.92
CA TYR A 145 5.54 -4.23 11.03
C TYR A 145 5.73 -2.90 11.76
N SER A 146 6.98 -2.50 11.99
CA SER A 146 7.27 -1.25 12.69
C SER A 146 6.78 -0.04 11.91
N VAL A 147 7.13 0.08 10.64
CA VAL A 147 6.88 1.30 9.86
C VAL A 147 5.44 1.36 9.35
N LYS A 148 4.85 0.23 8.96
CA LYS A 148 3.52 0.19 8.33
C LYS A 148 2.38 -0.05 9.32
N ALA A 149 2.66 -0.60 10.51
CA ALA A 149 1.64 -0.90 11.53
C ALA A 149 1.88 -0.21 12.87
N LEU A 150 3.01 -0.49 13.53
CA LEU A 150 3.27 -0.01 14.89
C LEU A 150 3.40 1.51 14.94
N GLY A 151 4.25 2.11 14.10
CA GLY A 151 4.48 3.55 14.03
C GLY A 151 3.20 4.35 13.79
N PRO A 152 2.42 4.08 12.73
CA PRO A 152 1.17 4.78 12.49
C PRO A 152 0.15 4.59 13.62
N ALA A 153 0.04 3.38 14.20
CA ALA A 153 -0.85 3.12 15.33
C ALA A 153 -0.42 3.93 16.57
N LEU A 154 0.87 3.90 16.93
CA LEU A 154 1.41 4.65 18.05
C LEU A 154 1.24 6.15 17.86
N LEU A 155 1.44 6.66 16.65
CA LEU A 155 1.27 8.08 16.33
C LEU A 155 -0.17 8.53 16.59
N VAL A 156 -1.14 7.76 16.10
CA VAL A 156 -2.57 8.06 16.27
C VAL A 156 -3.02 7.91 17.73
N ILE A 157 -2.57 6.86 18.43
CA ILE A 157 -2.90 6.61 19.84
C ILE A 157 -2.32 7.72 20.73
N THR A 158 -1.04 8.06 20.56
CA THR A 158 -0.38 9.13 21.35
C THR A 158 -0.98 10.50 21.07
N TYR A 159 -1.37 10.78 19.81
CA TYR A 159 -2.10 11.98 19.43
C TYR A 159 -3.46 12.08 20.12
N LEU A 160 -4.25 10.99 20.07
CA LEU A 160 -5.59 10.94 20.65
C LEU A 160 -5.54 11.19 22.17
N TYR A 161 -4.55 10.62 22.85
CA TYR A 161 -4.34 10.80 24.29
C TYR A 161 -3.52 12.03 24.69
N ARG A 162 -3.11 12.87 23.72
CA ARG A 162 -2.28 14.07 23.94
C ARG A 162 -1.00 13.80 24.76
N LYS A 163 -0.36 12.65 24.53
CA LYS A 163 0.87 12.26 25.25
C LYS A 163 2.08 12.97 24.65
N ARG A 164 3.04 13.38 25.49
CA ARG A 164 4.30 14.00 25.03
C ARG A 164 5.11 13.09 24.10
N SER A 165 4.97 11.76 24.25
CA SER A 165 5.58 10.78 23.34
C SER A 165 5.13 10.90 21.89
N PHE A 166 4.02 11.61 21.60
CA PHE A 166 3.59 11.92 20.23
C PHE A 166 4.71 12.53 19.39
N TRP A 167 5.39 13.55 19.92
CA TRP A 167 6.45 14.26 19.19
C TRP A 167 7.64 13.37 18.91
N PHE A 168 7.99 12.51 19.88
CA PHE A 168 9.06 11.53 19.73
C PHE A 168 8.74 10.49 18.65
N VAL A 169 7.53 9.93 18.67
CA VAL A 169 7.08 8.98 17.63
C VAL A 169 7.05 9.64 16.25
N LEU A 170 6.53 10.87 16.16
CA LEU A 170 6.50 11.63 14.91
C LEU A 170 7.90 11.84 14.33
N LEU A 171 8.87 12.21 15.17
CA LEU A 171 10.26 12.38 14.77
C LEU A 171 10.85 11.07 14.26
N ILE A 172 10.71 9.98 15.00
CA ILE A 172 11.25 8.67 14.58
C ILE A 172 10.60 8.21 13.29
N CYS A 173 9.27 8.27 13.15
CA CYS A 173 8.60 7.89 11.90
C CYS A 173 9.10 8.72 10.71
N SER A 174 9.28 10.03 10.90
CA SER A 174 9.78 10.92 9.85
C SER A 174 11.22 10.55 9.44
N LEU A 175 12.12 10.39 10.42
CA LEU A 175 13.49 9.96 10.19
C LEU A 175 13.56 8.60 9.53
N TYR A 176 12.76 7.63 10.00
CA TYR A 176 12.73 6.28 9.46
C TYR A 176 12.21 6.27 8.01
N SER A 177 11.16 7.03 7.71
CA SER A 177 10.61 7.15 6.35
C SER A 177 11.62 7.74 5.36
N LEU A 178 12.38 8.76 5.78
CA LEU A 178 13.43 9.36 4.97
C LEU A 178 14.63 8.41 4.84
N ALA A 179 15.08 7.82 5.94
CA ALA A 179 16.24 6.94 5.96
C ALA A 179 16.08 5.76 5.00
N LEU A 180 14.90 5.10 5.00
CA LEU A 180 14.62 3.98 4.09
C LEU A 180 14.47 4.38 2.63
N PHE A 181 14.32 5.68 2.35
CA PHE A 181 14.26 6.18 0.98
C PHE A 181 13.09 5.59 0.15
N VAL A 182 11.98 5.29 0.82
CA VAL A 182 10.76 4.75 0.21
C VAL A 182 9.65 5.79 0.22
N ARG A 183 9.28 6.28 -0.97
CA ARG A 183 8.37 7.43 -1.17
C ARG A 183 6.95 7.26 -0.61
N ILE A 184 6.46 6.02 -0.47
CA ILE A 184 5.11 5.74 0.03
C ILE A 184 5.04 5.75 1.57
N LEU A 185 6.16 5.58 2.28
CA LEU A 185 6.17 5.47 3.74
C LEU A 185 5.60 6.71 4.45
N PRO A 186 5.89 7.96 4.04
CA PRO A 186 5.25 9.13 4.62
C PRO A 186 3.73 9.07 4.60
N ILE A 187 3.15 8.54 3.52
CA ILE A 187 1.69 8.38 3.40
C ILE A 187 1.22 7.31 4.38
N PHE A 188 1.90 6.17 4.46
CA PHE A 188 1.52 5.09 5.38
C PHE A 188 1.39 5.52 6.84
N PHE A 189 2.33 6.33 7.34
CA PHE A 189 2.30 6.73 8.75
C PHE A 189 1.51 8.00 9.03
N LEU A 190 1.41 8.94 8.08
CA LEU A 190 0.66 10.20 8.28
C LEU A 190 -0.81 10.12 7.86
N ALA A 191 -1.19 9.26 6.91
CA ALA A 191 -2.58 9.14 6.47
C ALA A 191 -3.56 8.79 7.61
N PRO A 192 -3.24 7.87 8.54
CA PRO A 192 -4.07 7.62 9.72
C PRO A 192 -4.31 8.90 10.56
N LEU A 193 -3.25 9.70 10.79
CA LEU A 193 -3.34 10.92 11.57
C LEU A 193 -4.12 12.02 10.83
N LEU A 194 -3.93 12.16 9.50
CA LEU A 194 -4.68 13.07 8.65
C LEU A 194 -6.19 12.78 8.72
N LEU A 195 -6.57 11.51 8.54
CA LEU A 195 -7.98 11.10 8.60
C LEU A 195 -8.58 11.34 9.99
N LEU A 196 -7.82 11.09 11.06
CA LEU A 196 -8.27 11.40 12.41
C LEU A 196 -8.47 12.91 12.60
N ALA A 197 -7.52 13.74 12.18
CA ALA A 197 -7.62 15.20 12.27
C ALA A 197 -8.79 15.74 11.44
N LEU A 198 -9.03 15.17 10.26
CA LEU A 198 -10.18 15.48 9.40
C LEU A 198 -11.50 15.17 10.09
N PHE A 199 -11.65 13.97 10.67
CA PHE A 199 -12.86 13.58 11.40
C PHE A 199 -13.09 14.39 12.66
N GLN A 200 -12.03 14.80 13.34
CA GLN A 200 -12.10 15.70 14.49
C GLN A 200 -12.25 17.19 14.09
N ARG A 201 -12.30 17.50 12.78
CA ARG A 201 -12.36 18.86 12.22
C ARG A 201 -11.26 19.78 12.75
N ARG A 202 -10.07 19.24 13.02
CA ARG A 202 -8.90 19.99 13.49
C ARG A 202 -8.10 20.49 12.30
N TRP A 203 -8.63 21.50 11.61
CA TRP A 203 -8.08 22.03 10.35
C TRP A 203 -6.60 22.42 10.40
N LEU A 204 -6.15 23.04 11.51
CA LEU A 204 -4.74 23.39 11.68
C LEU A 204 -3.85 22.14 11.73
N HIS A 205 -4.22 21.14 12.53
CA HIS A 205 -3.46 19.89 12.64
C HIS A 205 -3.49 19.12 11.31
N LEU A 206 -4.62 19.16 10.60
CA LEU A 206 -4.76 18.58 9.27
C LEU A 206 -3.77 19.25 8.30
N ALA A 207 -3.75 20.58 8.24
CA ALA A 207 -2.85 21.34 7.37
C ALA A 207 -1.38 21.10 7.69
N LEU A 208 -1.00 21.11 8.97
CA LEU A 208 0.38 20.83 9.41
C LEU A 208 0.82 19.40 9.05
N THR A 209 -0.06 18.42 9.28
CA THR A 209 0.23 17.01 8.95
C THR A 209 0.34 16.82 7.44
N ALA A 210 -0.51 17.50 6.65
CA ALA A 210 -0.46 17.43 5.19
C ALA A 210 0.80 18.11 4.63
N GLY A 211 1.17 19.27 5.19
CA GLY A 211 2.40 19.97 4.86
C GLY A 211 3.65 19.12 5.16
N LEU A 212 3.70 18.47 6.33
CA LEU A 212 4.78 17.54 6.66
C LEU A 212 4.84 16.35 5.68
N MET A 213 3.68 15.74 5.37
CA MET A 213 3.63 14.64 4.40
C MET A 213 4.15 15.07 3.03
N ALA A 214 3.69 16.22 2.52
CA ALA A 214 4.15 16.76 1.24
C ALA A 214 5.65 17.07 1.24
N LEU A 215 6.17 17.63 2.34
CA LEU A 215 7.61 17.88 2.52
C LEU A 215 8.42 16.58 2.45
N LEU A 216 8.05 15.57 3.23
CA LEU A 216 8.76 14.29 3.26
C LEU A 216 8.76 13.59 1.90
N ILE A 217 7.62 13.59 1.20
CA ILE A 217 7.51 13.01 -0.14
C ILE A 217 8.36 13.79 -1.14
N THR A 218 8.38 15.13 -1.05
CA THR A 218 9.18 15.97 -1.94
C THR A 218 10.67 15.68 -1.74
N VAL A 219 11.14 15.66 -0.49
CA VAL A 219 12.54 15.32 -0.17
C VAL A 219 12.91 13.93 -0.71
N ALA A 220 12.07 12.92 -0.45
CA ALA A 220 12.31 11.56 -0.94
C ALA A 220 12.28 11.46 -2.47
N THR A 221 11.44 12.26 -3.14
CA THR A 221 11.34 12.26 -4.61
C THR A 221 12.54 12.95 -5.25
N SER A 222 12.96 14.10 -4.70
CA SER A 222 14.13 14.84 -5.18
C SER A 222 15.42 14.04 -5.00
N ALA A 223 15.61 13.37 -3.86
CA ALA A 223 16.78 12.50 -3.65
C ALA A 223 16.80 11.29 -4.62
N ALA A 224 15.62 10.87 -5.10
CA ALA A 224 15.46 9.72 -6.00
C ALA A 224 15.40 10.06 -7.48
N ALA A 225 15.68 11.30 -7.87
CA ALA A 225 15.71 11.73 -9.26
C ALA A 225 16.93 12.67 -9.49
N PRO A 226 18.08 12.14 -9.93
CA PRO A 226 19.20 12.93 -10.45
C PRO A 226 18.74 13.97 -11.46
N GLY A 227 17.82 13.63 -12.38
CA GLY A 227 17.31 14.60 -13.37
C GLY A 227 16.61 15.82 -12.75
N ILE A 228 15.97 15.66 -11.58
CA ILE A 228 15.38 16.80 -10.83
C ILE A 228 16.48 17.56 -10.08
N ARG A 229 17.52 16.88 -9.57
CA ARG A 229 18.69 17.50 -8.92
C ARG A 229 19.60 18.24 -9.91
N ASN A 230 19.71 17.72 -11.13
CA ASN A 230 20.62 18.13 -12.20
C ASN A 230 19.85 18.84 -13.32
N THR A 231 18.84 19.63 -12.99
CA THR A 231 18.04 20.41 -13.95
C THR A 231 18.86 21.56 -14.56
N TYR A 232 20.06 21.30 -15.09
CA TYR A 232 20.94 22.13 -15.91
C TYR A 232 22.01 21.32 -16.68
N ILE A 233 21.91 19.98 -16.79
CA ILE A 233 22.88 19.17 -17.54
C ILE A 233 22.15 18.33 -18.59
N PRO A 234 22.42 18.52 -19.90
CA PRO A 234 21.77 17.73 -20.94
C PRO A 234 22.14 16.25 -20.82
N GLU A 235 21.10 15.42 -20.83
CA GLU A 235 21.14 13.97 -20.71
C GLU A 235 21.92 13.38 -21.91
N LYS A 236 23.04 12.69 -21.66
CA LYS A 236 23.74 11.92 -22.69
C LYS A 236 22.99 10.60 -22.87
N GLU A 237 22.32 10.44 -24.01
CA GLU A 237 21.71 9.18 -24.44
C GLU A 237 22.78 8.11 -24.61
N ASN A 238 22.92 7.22 -23.62
CA ASN A 238 23.58 5.94 -23.81
C ASN A 238 22.52 4.87 -24.00
N SER A 239 21.99 4.78 -25.22
CA SER A 239 21.22 3.64 -25.71
C SER A 239 22.14 2.44 -25.84
N THR A 240 22.03 1.49 -24.90
CA THR A 240 22.71 0.19 -25.00
C THR A 240 21.83 -0.81 -25.73
N VAL A 241 22.50 -1.56 -26.59
CA VAL A 241 22.01 -2.43 -27.66
C VAL A 241 21.20 -3.61 -27.12
N LEU A 242 20.00 -3.82 -27.69
CA LEU A 242 19.10 -4.93 -27.39
C LEU A 242 19.55 -6.25 -28.07
N SER A 243 19.28 -7.37 -27.37
CA SER A 243 19.25 -8.71 -27.95
C SER A 243 17.85 -9.04 -28.49
N LYS A 244 17.78 -9.59 -29.71
CA LYS A 244 16.55 -9.79 -30.50
C LYS A 244 15.60 -10.90 -29.99
N ALA A 245 16.02 -11.76 -29.07
CA ALA A 245 15.22 -12.92 -28.66
C ALA A 245 14.21 -12.64 -27.52
N ASP A 246 14.50 -11.66 -26.64
CA ASP A 246 13.62 -11.29 -25.52
C ASP A 246 12.54 -10.26 -25.92
N SER A 247 12.72 -9.63 -27.08
CA SER A 247 11.76 -8.75 -27.75
C SER A 247 10.47 -9.47 -28.09
N ASP A 248 10.51 -10.72 -28.54
CA ASP A 248 9.38 -11.30 -29.28
C ASP A 248 8.18 -11.72 -28.42
N ALA A 249 8.38 -11.95 -27.12
CA ALA A 249 7.28 -12.20 -26.16
C ALA A 249 6.61 -10.91 -25.67
N ALA A 250 7.36 -9.80 -25.58
CA ALA A 250 6.87 -8.47 -25.21
C ALA A 250 6.38 -7.66 -26.43
N ALA A 251 6.86 -7.97 -27.64
CA ALA A 251 6.60 -7.23 -28.88
C ALA A 251 5.13 -7.28 -29.34
N LYS A 252 4.36 -8.30 -28.92
CA LYS A 252 2.91 -8.33 -29.16
C LYS A 252 2.12 -7.45 -28.19
N TYR A 253 2.69 -7.09 -27.04
CA TYR A 253 2.11 -6.10 -26.15
C TYR A 253 2.54 -4.71 -26.64
N ILE A 254 1.69 -4.09 -27.46
CA ILE A 254 1.85 -2.68 -27.81
C ILE A 254 1.56 -1.88 -26.53
N ALA A 255 2.61 -1.54 -25.78
CA ALA A 255 2.58 -0.38 -24.91
C ALA A 255 2.61 0.83 -25.84
N THR A 256 1.45 1.41 -26.13
CA THR A 256 1.29 2.49 -27.11
C THR A 256 2.17 3.70 -26.75
N GLU A 257 2.61 4.39 -27.80
CA GLU A 257 3.30 5.69 -27.90
C GLU A 257 3.65 6.37 -26.56
N LYS A 258 4.97 6.53 -26.30
CA LYS A 258 5.47 7.37 -25.20
C LYS A 258 4.68 8.68 -25.21
N VAL A 259 3.92 8.96 -24.15
CA VAL A 259 3.26 10.25 -23.95
C VAL A 259 4.27 11.33 -24.32
N LYS A 260 3.96 12.16 -25.34
CA LYS A 260 4.89 13.18 -25.86
C LYS A 260 5.51 13.91 -24.67
N LYS A 261 6.84 13.79 -24.52
CA LYS A 261 7.62 14.47 -23.47
C LYS A 261 7.44 15.97 -23.68
N ASP A 262 6.55 16.57 -22.91
CA ASP A 262 6.34 18.00 -22.87
C ASP A 262 7.21 18.60 -21.75
N TRP A 263 7.49 19.90 -21.73
CA TRP A 263 8.33 20.54 -20.69
C TRP A 263 7.85 20.26 -19.24
N ARG A 264 6.57 19.90 -19.09
CA ARG A 264 5.93 19.50 -17.83
C ARG A 264 6.39 18.14 -17.31
N SER A 265 7.00 17.29 -18.15
CA SER A 265 7.47 15.95 -17.79
C SER A 265 8.66 15.93 -16.82
N GLY A 266 9.33 17.08 -16.64
CA GLY A 266 10.40 17.25 -15.63
C GLY A 266 9.88 17.59 -14.22
N SER A 267 8.58 17.83 -14.05
CA SER A 267 8.03 18.26 -12.75
C SER A 267 7.68 17.08 -11.84
N THR A 268 7.94 17.24 -10.54
CA THR A 268 7.53 16.29 -9.48
C THR A 268 6.03 16.00 -9.53
N LEU A 269 5.20 17.02 -9.81
CA LEU A 269 3.74 16.88 -9.89
C LEU A 269 3.30 16.00 -11.05
N TYR A 270 3.91 16.15 -12.23
CA TYR A 270 3.62 15.28 -13.37
C TYR A 270 4.00 13.82 -13.07
N ALA A 271 5.19 13.60 -12.49
CA ALA A 271 5.64 12.26 -12.09
C ALA A 271 4.76 11.62 -11.01
N MET A 272 4.06 12.41 -10.19
CA MET A 272 3.05 11.92 -9.24
C MET A 272 1.74 11.60 -9.95
N PHE A 273 1.27 12.47 -10.84
CA PHE A 273 0.04 12.29 -11.60
C PHE A 273 0.10 11.01 -12.45
N GLU A 274 1.19 10.82 -13.20
CA GLU A 274 1.40 9.63 -14.03
C GLU A 274 1.38 8.35 -13.17
N ARG A 275 2.07 8.35 -12.03
CA ARG A 275 2.08 7.20 -11.11
C ARG A 275 0.75 6.95 -10.40
N ALA A 276 -0.06 7.98 -10.21
CA ALA A 276 -1.37 7.84 -9.58
C ALA A 276 -2.43 7.38 -10.59
N LEU A 277 -2.47 7.90 -11.81
CA LEU A 277 -3.61 7.67 -12.70
C LEU A 277 -3.30 6.81 -13.92
N PHE A 278 -2.05 6.81 -14.40
CA PHE A 278 -1.67 6.06 -15.58
C PHE A 278 -1.12 4.67 -15.23
N VAL A 279 -0.09 4.63 -14.37
CA VAL A 279 0.63 3.40 -14.02
C VAL A 279 -0.29 2.32 -13.43
N PRO A 280 -1.23 2.60 -12.50
CA PRO A 280 -2.10 1.55 -11.97
C PRO A 280 -2.98 0.92 -13.04
N GLY A 281 -3.52 1.72 -13.98
CA GLY A 281 -4.28 1.20 -15.12
C GLY A 281 -3.43 0.32 -16.03
N GLN A 282 -2.20 0.75 -16.34
CA GLN A 282 -1.25 -0.03 -17.13
C GLN A 282 -0.91 -1.37 -16.47
N VAL A 283 -0.63 -1.37 -15.16
CA VAL A 283 -0.25 -2.59 -14.45
C VAL A 283 -1.42 -3.57 -14.40
N ILE A 284 -2.65 -3.09 -14.15
CA ILE A 284 -3.83 -3.96 -14.19
C ILE A 284 -4.03 -4.57 -15.59
N ASP A 285 -3.86 -3.79 -16.66
CA ASP A 285 -3.92 -4.28 -18.04
C ASP A 285 -2.87 -5.38 -18.31
N GLN A 286 -1.62 -5.14 -17.90
CA GLN A 286 -0.52 -6.10 -18.03
C GLN A 286 -0.80 -7.43 -17.30
N TRP A 287 -1.34 -7.36 -16.08
CA TRP A 287 -1.69 -8.56 -15.33
C TRP A 287 -2.82 -9.35 -16.01
N PHE A 288 -3.90 -8.68 -16.44
CA PHE A 288 -4.99 -9.36 -17.12
C PHE A 288 -4.54 -9.95 -18.45
N TYR A 289 -3.74 -9.22 -19.23
CA TYR A 289 -3.16 -9.69 -20.48
C TYR A 289 -2.32 -10.95 -20.26
N PHE A 290 -1.39 -10.94 -19.30
CA PHE A 290 -0.49 -12.08 -19.06
C PHE A 290 -1.26 -13.35 -18.63
N TYR A 291 -2.19 -13.22 -17.69
CA TYR A 291 -2.96 -14.33 -17.10
C TYR A 291 -4.29 -14.65 -17.83
N SER A 292 -4.58 -13.95 -18.94
CA SER A 292 -5.68 -14.32 -19.85
C SER A 292 -5.52 -15.74 -20.38
N ARG A 293 -4.27 -16.18 -20.56
CA ARG A 293 -3.89 -17.53 -20.98
C ARG A 293 -4.00 -18.49 -19.78
N PRO A 294 -4.88 -19.51 -19.82
CA PRO A 294 -5.06 -20.43 -18.71
C PRO A 294 -3.76 -21.14 -18.28
N ALA A 295 -2.89 -21.49 -19.23
CA ALA A 295 -1.62 -22.15 -18.98
C ALA A 295 -0.58 -21.28 -18.22
N ALA A 296 -0.78 -19.96 -18.18
CA ALA A 296 0.12 -19.07 -17.45
C ALA A 296 -0.21 -18.96 -15.96
N ARG A 297 -1.34 -19.52 -15.50
CA ARG A 297 -1.85 -19.39 -14.14
C ARG A 297 -1.03 -20.20 -13.14
N GLU A 298 -0.98 -19.72 -11.90
CA GLU A 298 -0.16 -20.34 -10.85
C GLU A 298 -0.87 -21.46 -10.08
N HIS A 299 -2.18 -21.64 -10.29
CA HIS A 299 -2.96 -22.73 -9.69
C HIS A 299 -2.83 -22.88 -8.17
N GLY A 300 -2.52 -21.81 -7.44
CA GLY A 300 -2.34 -21.81 -5.99
C GLY A 300 -0.89 -21.59 -5.54
N CYS A 301 0.09 -21.82 -6.41
CA CYS A 301 1.51 -21.63 -6.12
C CYS A 301 1.90 -20.14 -5.94
N GLY A 302 1.01 -19.22 -6.32
CA GLY A 302 1.14 -17.78 -6.05
C GLY A 302 0.89 -17.38 -4.59
N TYR A 303 0.44 -18.30 -3.74
CA TYR A 303 0.23 -18.10 -2.31
C TYR A 303 1.20 -18.95 -1.50
N ARG A 304 2.05 -18.34 -0.68
CA ARG A 304 3.11 -19.07 0.04
C ARG A 304 2.58 -20.20 0.94
N THR A 305 1.45 -19.99 1.59
CA THR A 305 0.82 -21.02 2.43
C THR A 305 0.26 -22.15 1.58
N LEU A 306 -0.46 -21.83 0.50
CA LEU A 306 -1.07 -22.81 -0.38
C LEU A 306 -0.03 -23.60 -1.17
N ALA A 307 1.05 -22.95 -1.63
CA ALA A 307 2.17 -23.59 -2.31
C ALA A 307 2.77 -24.72 -1.47
N ARG A 308 2.93 -24.49 -0.16
CA ARG A 308 3.39 -25.52 0.79
C ARG A 308 2.40 -26.69 0.93
N PHE A 309 1.10 -26.42 0.87
CA PHE A 309 0.08 -27.48 0.94
C PHE A 309 -0.05 -28.26 -0.37
N MET A 310 0.22 -27.62 -1.49
CA MET A 310 0.15 -28.20 -2.83
C MET A 310 1.46 -28.83 -3.30
N ASP A 311 2.49 -28.80 -2.46
CA ASP A 311 3.84 -29.28 -2.78
C ASP A 311 4.41 -28.66 -4.06
N CYS A 312 4.26 -27.33 -4.20
CA CYS A 312 4.85 -26.57 -5.30
C CYS A 312 5.70 -25.41 -4.83
N ASP A 313 6.61 -24.96 -5.70
CA ASP A 313 7.46 -23.81 -5.44
C ASP A 313 6.64 -22.52 -5.42
N TYR A 314 6.86 -21.71 -4.37
CA TYR A 314 6.18 -20.44 -4.24
C TYR A 314 6.61 -19.46 -5.34
N VAL A 315 5.64 -18.97 -6.11
CA VAL A 315 5.85 -17.98 -7.17
C VAL A 315 5.45 -16.59 -6.69
N HIS A 316 6.42 -15.68 -6.58
CA HIS A 316 6.14 -14.27 -6.31
C HIS A 316 5.66 -13.56 -7.59
N ILE A 317 4.36 -13.63 -7.86
CA ILE A 317 3.72 -13.15 -9.11
C ILE A 317 4.17 -11.72 -9.52
N PRO A 318 4.20 -10.71 -8.64
CA PRO A 318 4.65 -9.37 -9.05
C PRO A 318 6.08 -9.34 -9.62
N ASN A 319 6.97 -10.19 -9.10
CA ASN A 319 8.36 -10.26 -9.58
C ASN A 319 8.42 -11.01 -10.91
N LYS A 320 7.68 -12.12 -11.04
CA LYS A 320 7.55 -12.86 -12.30
C LYS A 320 7.07 -11.96 -13.44
N LEU A 321 6.03 -11.16 -13.20
CA LEU A 321 5.53 -10.21 -14.18
C LEU A 321 6.52 -9.10 -14.46
N TYR A 322 7.21 -8.57 -13.44
CA TYR A 322 8.22 -7.54 -13.66
C TYR A 322 9.33 -8.04 -14.59
N GLN A 323 9.81 -9.26 -14.37
CA GLN A 323 10.82 -9.89 -15.23
C GLN A 323 10.31 -10.08 -16.66
N ALA A 324 9.04 -10.46 -16.82
CA ALA A 324 8.43 -10.67 -18.13
C ALA A 324 8.24 -9.36 -18.93
N PHE A 325 7.83 -8.27 -18.27
CA PHE A 325 7.55 -6.99 -18.95
C PHE A 325 8.76 -6.03 -18.99
N TYR A 326 9.76 -6.24 -18.14
CA TYR A 326 10.96 -5.41 -18.05
C TYR A 326 12.25 -6.27 -18.01
N PRO A 327 12.52 -7.08 -19.05
CA PRO A 327 13.69 -7.96 -19.08
C PRO A 327 15.00 -7.18 -19.05
N GLU A 328 15.10 -6.05 -19.75
CA GLU A 328 16.30 -5.19 -19.77
C GLU A 328 16.68 -4.71 -18.37
N ASN A 329 15.69 -4.31 -17.57
CA ASN A 329 15.88 -3.86 -16.20
C ASN A 329 16.41 -4.99 -15.31
N THR A 330 15.86 -6.19 -15.51
CA THR A 330 16.25 -7.40 -14.78
C THR A 330 17.68 -7.83 -15.16
N GLN A 331 18.03 -7.80 -16.45
CA GLN A 331 19.37 -8.09 -16.95
C GLN A 331 20.43 -7.13 -16.39
N ARG A 332 20.03 -5.89 -16.09
CA ARG A 332 20.86 -4.89 -15.40
C ARG A 332 20.92 -5.07 -13.87
N GLY A 333 20.38 -6.17 -13.34
CA GLY A 333 20.39 -6.51 -11.92
C GLY A 333 19.32 -5.82 -11.07
N MET A 334 18.33 -5.13 -11.67
CA MET A 334 17.27 -4.48 -10.90
C MET A 334 16.22 -5.48 -10.44
N LEU A 335 15.95 -5.50 -9.12
CA LEU A 335 14.88 -6.29 -8.52
C LEU A 335 13.59 -5.46 -8.40
N GLY A 336 12.68 -5.64 -9.36
CA GLY A 336 11.39 -4.94 -9.38
C GLY A 336 10.18 -5.84 -9.14
N SER A 337 9.03 -5.20 -8.95
CA SER A 337 7.74 -5.86 -8.74
C SER A 337 6.62 -5.07 -9.43
N LEU A 338 5.79 -5.74 -10.22
CA LEU A 338 4.55 -5.17 -10.75
C LEU A 338 3.41 -5.39 -9.77
N ASN A 339 3.34 -4.53 -8.76
CA ASN A 339 2.33 -4.60 -7.71
C ASN A 339 0.95 -4.20 -8.25
N ALA A 340 -0.08 -4.94 -7.85
CA ALA A 340 -1.45 -4.75 -8.29
C ALA A 340 -2.43 -5.01 -7.15
N ALA A 341 -3.69 -4.65 -7.35
CA ALA A 341 -4.73 -4.87 -6.37
C ALA A 341 -4.87 -6.36 -6.01
N SER A 342 -5.23 -6.62 -4.76
CA SER A 342 -5.32 -7.95 -4.14
C SER A 342 -6.03 -9.00 -5.00
N PHE A 343 -7.16 -8.64 -5.62
CA PHE A 343 -7.93 -9.54 -6.49
C PHE A 343 -7.15 -10.05 -7.71
N MET A 344 -6.10 -9.33 -8.14
CA MET A 344 -5.26 -9.77 -9.25
C MET A 344 -4.41 -10.98 -8.88
N SER A 345 -4.03 -11.12 -7.61
CA SER A 345 -3.36 -12.34 -7.13
C SER A 345 -4.29 -13.54 -7.24
N ASP A 346 -5.57 -13.38 -6.89
CA ASP A 346 -6.57 -14.43 -7.05
C ASP A 346 -6.83 -14.76 -8.52
N TYR A 347 -6.93 -13.74 -9.38
CA TYR A 347 -7.08 -13.92 -10.83
C TYR A 347 -5.88 -14.66 -11.44
N ALA A 348 -4.65 -14.32 -11.04
CA ALA A 348 -3.45 -14.99 -11.52
C ALA A 348 -3.39 -16.48 -11.14
N ASN A 349 -3.98 -16.87 -10.00
CA ASN A 349 -4.04 -18.27 -9.60
C ASN A 349 -5.21 -19.02 -10.27
N PHE A 350 -6.41 -18.43 -10.31
CA PHE A 350 -7.65 -19.15 -10.60
C PHE A 350 -8.55 -18.49 -11.66
N GLY A 351 -8.09 -17.43 -12.33
CA GLY A 351 -8.88 -16.67 -13.31
C GLY A 351 -10.13 -16.03 -12.69
N PHE A 352 -11.25 -16.06 -13.43
CA PHE A 352 -12.51 -15.47 -12.97
C PHE A 352 -13.09 -16.13 -11.71
N ALA A 353 -12.84 -17.44 -11.50
CA ALA A 353 -13.21 -18.09 -10.24
C ALA A 353 -12.47 -17.47 -9.05
N GLY A 354 -11.19 -17.14 -9.24
CA GLY A 354 -10.39 -16.41 -8.26
C GLY A 354 -10.99 -15.05 -7.93
N ILE A 355 -11.44 -14.30 -8.95
CA ILE A 355 -12.12 -13.00 -8.74
C ILE A 355 -13.38 -13.18 -7.88
N ALA A 356 -14.24 -14.16 -8.21
CA ALA A 356 -15.45 -14.42 -7.44
C ALA A 356 -15.14 -14.72 -5.96
N VAL A 357 -14.18 -15.63 -5.72
CA VAL A 357 -13.71 -15.95 -4.36
C VAL A 357 -13.15 -14.72 -3.67
N SER A 358 -12.33 -13.91 -4.36
CA SER A 358 -11.72 -12.70 -3.84
C SER A 358 -12.76 -11.68 -3.36
N THR A 359 -13.80 -11.43 -4.16
CA THR A 359 -14.87 -10.50 -3.79
C THR A 359 -15.64 -10.96 -2.55
N ILE A 360 -15.92 -12.26 -2.42
CA ILE A 360 -16.58 -12.83 -1.24
C ILE A 360 -15.69 -12.73 0.00
N LEU A 361 -14.43 -13.16 -0.10
CA LEU A 361 -13.48 -13.13 1.02
C LEU A 361 -13.20 -11.71 1.49
N THR A 362 -13.06 -10.78 0.55
CA THR A 362 -12.85 -9.36 0.87
C THR A 362 -14.08 -8.76 1.55
N ALA A 363 -15.28 -9.07 1.07
CA ALA A 363 -16.52 -8.66 1.71
C ALA A 363 -16.62 -9.20 3.15
N LEU A 364 -16.37 -10.50 3.35
CA LEU A 364 -16.34 -11.13 4.68
C LEU A 364 -15.33 -10.45 5.60
N PHE A 365 -14.13 -10.19 5.08
CA PHE A 365 -13.08 -9.52 5.81
C PHE A 365 -13.50 -8.10 6.27
N PHE A 366 -14.09 -7.29 5.38
CA PHE A 366 -14.54 -5.95 5.77
C PHE A 366 -15.78 -5.96 6.67
N CYS A 367 -16.64 -6.99 6.61
CA CYS A 367 -17.67 -7.20 7.62
C CYS A 367 -17.02 -7.46 8.99
N MET A 368 -15.99 -8.32 9.06
CA MET A 368 -15.23 -8.57 10.30
C MET A 368 -14.58 -7.28 10.82
N ALA A 369 -13.92 -6.50 9.96
CA ALA A 369 -13.33 -5.23 10.35
C ALA A 369 -14.39 -4.24 10.89
N THR A 370 -15.58 -4.22 10.28
CA THR A 370 -16.72 -3.41 10.75
C THR A 370 -17.19 -3.84 12.13
N ILE A 371 -17.27 -5.14 12.41
CA ILE A 371 -17.66 -5.67 13.74
C ILE A 371 -16.62 -5.31 14.81
N ILE A 372 -15.32 -5.43 14.49
CA ILE A 372 -14.23 -5.17 15.43
C ILE A 372 -14.15 -3.68 15.79
N TYR A 373 -14.09 -2.83 14.75
CA TYR A 373 -13.87 -1.40 14.93
C TYR A 373 -15.16 -0.62 15.19
N ARG A 374 -16.31 -1.15 14.76
CA ARG A 374 -17.61 -0.48 14.85
C ARG A 374 -17.55 0.90 14.22
N ASP A 375 -18.32 1.84 14.77
CA ASP A 375 -18.26 3.25 14.43
C ASP A 375 -17.32 4.06 15.35
N HIS A 376 -16.30 3.40 15.94
CA HIS A 376 -15.24 4.09 16.68
C HIS A 376 -14.46 5.07 15.78
N PRO A 377 -14.14 6.31 16.21
CA PRO A 377 -13.47 7.33 15.37
C PRO A 377 -12.17 6.87 14.69
N LEU A 378 -11.47 5.90 15.29
CA LEU A 378 -10.23 5.30 14.77
C LEU A 378 -10.44 4.19 13.73
N ALA A 379 -11.69 3.79 13.44
CA ALA A 379 -11.99 2.67 12.55
C ALA A 379 -11.33 2.87 11.17
N LEU A 380 -11.59 3.99 10.49
CA LEU A 380 -10.92 4.23 9.20
C LEU A 380 -9.43 4.57 9.35
N PRO A 381 -9.00 5.47 10.28
CA PRO A 381 -7.57 5.76 10.49
C PRO A 381 -6.69 4.52 10.65
N LEU A 382 -7.11 3.53 11.43
CA LEU A 382 -6.32 2.32 11.67
C LEU A 382 -6.50 1.25 10.58
N ASN A 383 -7.46 1.40 9.67
CA ASN A 383 -7.64 0.48 8.55
C ASN A 383 -7.16 1.06 7.20
N ILE A 384 -6.81 2.36 7.12
CA ILE A 384 -6.35 2.94 5.85
C ILE A 384 -5.05 2.29 5.31
N PRO A 385 -4.05 1.91 6.13
CA PRO A 385 -2.85 1.24 5.60
C PRO A 385 -3.19 -0.10 4.96
N LEU A 386 -4.12 -0.85 5.54
CA LEU A 386 -4.62 -2.09 4.98
C LEU A 386 -5.30 -1.86 3.62
N ILE A 387 -6.17 -0.83 3.50
CA ILE A 387 -6.83 -0.50 2.23
C ILE A 387 -5.77 -0.16 1.17
N MET A 388 -4.79 0.68 1.52
CA MET A 388 -3.70 1.05 0.62
C MET A 388 -2.89 -0.18 0.17
N VAL A 389 -2.43 -1.02 1.09
CA VAL A 389 -1.65 -2.23 0.76
C VAL A 389 -2.49 -3.23 -0.04
N SER A 390 -3.81 -3.31 0.18
CA SER A 390 -4.69 -4.18 -0.60
C SER A 390 -4.81 -3.76 -2.08
N MET A 391 -4.38 -2.54 -2.42
CA MET A 391 -4.26 -2.06 -3.81
C MET A 391 -2.88 -2.39 -4.43
N GLU A 392 -1.94 -2.93 -3.65
CA GLU A 392 -0.57 -3.23 -4.10
C GLU A 392 -0.19 -4.72 -3.98
N THR A 393 -0.86 -5.48 -3.12
CA THR A 393 -0.54 -6.90 -2.90
C THR A 393 -1.78 -7.71 -2.49
N SER A 394 -1.61 -9.02 -2.35
CA SER A 394 -2.67 -9.93 -1.91
C SER A 394 -3.22 -9.54 -0.52
N ILE A 395 -4.49 -9.82 -0.29
CA ILE A 395 -5.14 -9.50 0.99
C ILE A 395 -4.48 -10.26 2.15
N ILE A 396 -4.05 -11.50 1.93
CA ILE A 396 -3.37 -12.31 2.96
C ILE A 396 -2.04 -11.65 3.36
N THR A 397 -1.26 -11.17 2.39
CA THR A 397 -0.04 -10.42 2.67
C THR A 397 -0.38 -9.13 3.42
N ALA A 398 -1.41 -8.39 2.99
CA ALA A 398 -1.83 -7.14 3.62
C ALA A 398 -2.21 -7.34 5.11
N LEU A 399 -2.89 -8.44 5.45
CA LEU A 399 -3.29 -8.76 6.83
C LEU A 399 -2.10 -8.94 7.77
N ASN A 400 -1.05 -9.59 7.27
CA ASN A 400 0.13 -9.93 8.04
C ASN A 400 1.26 -8.93 7.77
N SER A 401 2.31 -9.31 7.04
CA SER A 401 3.53 -8.51 6.88
C SER A 401 3.38 -7.28 5.99
N GLY A 402 2.33 -7.19 5.18
CA GLY A 402 2.12 -6.11 4.22
C GLY A 402 1.72 -4.80 4.90
N ALA A 403 0.64 -4.80 5.67
CA ALA A 403 0.17 -3.62 6.42
C ALA A 403 0.25 -3.81 7.95
N GLY A 404 0.51 -5.02 8.45
CA GLY A 404 0.45 -5.36 9.87
C GLY A 404 -0.93 -5.10 10.47
N TRP A 405 -1.99 -5.35 9.71
CA TRP A 405 -3.37 -5.11 10.16
C TRP A 405 -3.69 -5.87 11.44
N LEU A 406 -3.21 -7.11 11.58
CA LEU A 406 -3.37 -7.88 12.82
C LEU A 406 -2.76 -7.15 14.02
N VAL A 407 -1.53 -6.62 13.89
CA VAL A 407 -0.86 -5.85 14.94
C VAL A 407 -1.66 -4.58 15.25
N MET A 408 -2.07 -3.82 14.24
CA MET A 408 -2.91 -2.63 14.43
C MET A 408 -4.22 -2.96 15.15
N THR A 409 -4.85 -4.08 14.80
CA THR A 409 -6.11 -4.54 15.39
C THR A 409 -5.91 -4.98 16.84
N THR A 410 -4.84 -5.72 17.13
CA THR A 410 -4.49 -6.12 18.51
C THR A 410 -4.27 -4.89 19.39
N LEU A 411 -3.54 -3.88 18.90
CA LEU A 411 -3.34 -2.61 19.62
C LEU A 411 -4.68 -1.89 19.83
N PHE A 412 -5.54 -1.85 18.82
CA PHE A 412 -6.86 -1.25 18.94
C PHE A 412 -7.71 -1.95 20.03
N LEU A 413 -7.79 -3.28 19.98
CA LEU A 413 -8.53 -4.07 20.97
C LEU A 413 -7.97 -3.83 22.38
N TYR A 414 -6.64 -3.86 22.54
CA TYR A 414 -5.99 -3.65 23.83
C TYR A 414 -6.28 -2.25 24.40
N PHE A 415 -6.11 -1.19 23.62
CA PHE A 415 -6.28 0.17 24.15
C PHE A 415 -7.74 0.59 24.31
N PHE A 416 -8.64 0.15 23.42
CA PHE A 416 -10.01 0.69 23.32
C PHE A 416 -11.13 -0.30 23.65
N ARG A 417 -10.87 -1.62 23.67
CA ARG A 417 -11.91 -2.64 23.97
C ARG A 417 -11.71 -3.33 25.32
N THR A 418 -10.48 -3.44 25.82
CA THR A 418 -10.25 -3.96 27.19
C THR A 418 -10.55 -2.90 28.24
N LYS A 419 -11.08 -3.31 29.40
CA LYS A 419 -11.37 -2.41 30.52
C LYS A 419 -10.08 -1.96 31.21
#